data_AF-A0A7W7Z996-F1
#
_entry.id   AF-A0A7W7Z996-F1
#
_cell.length_a   1.000
_cell.length_b   1.000
_cell.length_c   1.000
_cell.angle_alpha   90.00
_cell.angle_beta   90.00
_cell.angle_gamma   90.00
#
_symmetry.space_group_name_H-M   'P 1'
#
loop_
_entity.id
_entity.type
_entity.pdbx_description
1 polymer ?
#
loop_
_entity_poly.entity_id
_entity_poly.type
_entity_poly.pdbx_seq_one_letter_code
_entity_poly.pdbx_strand_id
1 'polypeptide(L)'
;MIPVTSLSPYTSLFSFLVGLPTLVGTYYQSWKAREEAKQARAGLSYSENCLEFNLEDGTTVNLVPLETLHTLPEPGDIVLLPGDASPTQHAAYRVSRIEHIYVRVETRYAQHGQARLAKTVAHVDRVGGA
;
A
#
# COMPACT_ATOMS: atom_id res chain seq x y z
N MET A 1 36.79 -11.82 32.45
CA MET A 1 37.39 -12.56 31.32
C MET A 1 36.98 -14.01 31.47
N ILE A 2 36.05 -14.50 30.66
CA ILE A 2 35.60 -15.89 30.71
C ILE A 2 36.65 -16.72 29.94
N PRO A 3 37.22 -17.78 30.52
CA PRO A 3 38.29 -18.54 29.89
C PRO A 3 37.72 -19.35 28.71
N VAL A 4 37.99 -18.89 27.50
CA VAL A 4 37.80 -19.64 26.25
C VAL A 4 38.94 -20.64 26.10
N THR A 5 38.90 -21.71 26.90
CA THR A 5 39.77 -22.87 26.71
C THR A 5 38.90 -24.10 26.44
N SER A 6 39.14 -24.69 25.26
CA SER A 6 38.57 -25.93 24.70
C SER A 6 37.07 -25.96 24.40
N LEU A 7 36.65 -25.27 23.34
CA LEU A 7 35.54 -25.79 22.52
C LEU A 7 36.04 -27.08 21.88
N SER A 8 35.52 -28.23 22.32
CA SER A 8 35.83 -29.50 21.67
C SER A 8 35.44 -29.40 20.18
N PRO A 9 36.20 -30.03 19.27
CA PRO A 9 35.91 -29.95 17.83
C PRO A 9 34.48 -30.39 17.50
N TYR A 10 33.93 -31.31 18.29
CA TYR A 10 32.54 -31.76 18.18
C TYR A 10 31.53 -30.66 18.49
N THR A 11 31.76 -29.86 19.54
CA THR A 11 30.85 -28.78 19.94
C THR A 11 30.78 -27.67 18.90
N SER A 12 31.92 -27.34 18.29
CA SER A 12 31.99 -26.45 17.12
C SER A 12 31.19 -27.01 15.94
N LEU A 13 31.34 -28.29 15.65
CA LEU A 13 30.69 -28.95 14.51
C LEU A 13 29.16 -29.01 14.68
N PHE A 14 28.67 -29.32 15.89
CA PHE A 14 27.24 -29.28 16.21
C PHE A 14 26.67 -27.85 16.14
N SER A 15 27.40 -26.86 16.66
CA SER A 15 26.95 -25.46 16.57
C SER A 15 26.86 -24.96 15.11
N PHE A 16 27.74 -25.44 14.24
CA PHE A 16 27.72 -25.11 12.81
C PHE A 16 26.58 -25.83 12.08
N LEU A 17 26.35 -27.12 12.38
CA LEU A 17 25.26 -27.91 11.80
C LEU A 17 23.87 -27.40 12.18
N VAL A 18 23.71 -26.79 13.36
CA VAL A 18 22.43 -26.21 13.80
C VAL A 18 22.34 -24.73 13.42
N GLY A 19 23.44 -23.99 13.57
CA GLY A 19 23.50 -22.55 13.34
C GLY A 19 23.35 -22.16 11.87
N LEU A 20 23.91 -22.94 10.94
CA LEU A 20 23.87 -22.60 9.53
C LEU A 20 22.47 -22.77 8.92
N PRO A 21 21.74 -23.88 9.16
CA PRO A 21 20.35 -24.00 8.69
C PRO A 21 19.41 -22.95 9.32
N THR A 22 19.63 -22.59 10.60
CA THR A 22 18.82 -21.54 11.24
C THR A 22 19.10 -20.16 10.64
N LEU A 23 20.35 -19.84 10.35
CA LEU A 23 20.71 -18.59 9.67
C LEU A 23 20.15 -18.54 8.24
N VAL A 24 20.22 -19.64 7.50
CA VAL A 24 19.62 -19.73 6.15
C VAL A 24 18.10 -19.63 6.20
N GLY A 25 17.44 -20.31 7.15
CA GLY A 25 15.99 -20.27 7.30
C GLY A 25 15.47 -18.87 7.66
N THR A 26 16.11 -18.21 8.63
CA THR A 26 15.77 -16.83 9.01
C THR A 26 16.07 -15.84 7.90
N TYR A 27 17.19 -16.00 7.18
CA TYR A 27 17.50 -15.19 6.01
C TYR A 27 16.41 -15.34 4.93
N TYR A 28 16.03 -16.57 4.60
CA TYR A 28 15.00 -16.84 3.60
C TYR A 28 13.64 -16.26 3.99
N GLN A 29 13.21 -16.45 5.24
CA GLN A 29 11.97 -15.86 5.74
C GLN A 29 12.01 -14.33 5.67
N SER A 30 13.13 -13.71 6.04
CA SER A 30 13.29 -12.26 5.96
C SER A 30 13.27 -11.75 4.51
N TRP A 31 13.86 -12.49 3.58
CA TRP A 31 13.86 -12.16 2.16
C TRP A 31 12.46 -12.28 1.56
N LYS A 32 11.74 -13.36 1.86
CA LYS A 32 10.35 -13.56 1.43
C LYS A 32 9.44 -12.46 1.97
N ALA A 33 9.55 -12.14 3.27
CA ALA A 33 8.77 -11.06 3.88
C ALA A 33 9.04 -9.68 3.24
N ARG A 34 10.30 -9.43 2.83
CA ARG A 34 10.64 -8.20 2.09
C ARG A 34 10.02 -8.19 0.70
N GLU A 35 9.97 -9.32 0.02
CA GLU A 35 9.39 -9.41 -1.32
C GLU A 35 7.86 -9.24 -1.27
N GLU A 36 7.19 -9.87 -0.32
CA GLU A 36 5.76 -9.66 -0.05
C GLU A 36 5.47 -8.19 0.30
N ALA A 37 6.30 -7.56 1.14
CA ALA A 37 6.18 -6.15 1.44
C ALA A 37 6.40 -5.25 0.22
N LYS A 38 7.33 -5.59 -0.68
CA LYS A 38 7.52 -4.86 -1.95
C LYS A 38 6.31 -5.01 -2.86
N GLN A 39 5.74 -6.21 -2.98
CA GLN A 39 4.55 -6.44 -3.81
C GLN A 39 3.32 -5.69 -3.26
N ALA A 40 3.13 -5.67 -1.94
CA ALA A 40 2.10 -4.86 -1.30
C ALA A 40 2.31 -3.35 -1.57
N ARG A 41 3.56 -2.88 -1.52
CA ARG A 41 3.91 -1.50 -1.89
C ARG A 41 3.74 -1.22 -3.39
N ALA A 42 3.95 -2.20 -4.25
CA ALA A 42 3.72 -2.05 -5.69
C ALA A 42 2.23 -1.82 -5.97
N GLY A 43 1.34 -2.54 -5.29
CA GLY A 43 -0.11 -2.26 -5.33
C GLY A 43 -0.46 -0.84 -4.87
N LEU A 44 0.21 -0.34 -3.82
CA LEU A 44 0.06 1.05 -3.35
C LEU A 44 0.63 2.08 -4.35
N SER A 45 1.71 1.74 -5.08
CA SER A 45 2.34 2.66 -6.04
C SER A 45 1.48 2.94 -7.29
N TYR A 46 0.64 1.99 -7.72
CA TYR A 46 -0.34 2.25 -8.79
C TYR A 46 -1.45 3.23 -8.37
N SER A 47 -1.65 3.42 -7.06
CA SER A 47 -2.67 4.28 -6.47
C SER A 47 -2.14 5.69 -6.13
N GLU A 48 -0.82 5.87 -5.96
CA GLU A 48 -0.24 7.13 -5.44
C GLU A 48 -0.60 8.39 -6.25
N ASN A 49 -0.90 8.25 -7.55
CA ASN A 49 -1.28 9.36 -8.43
C ASN A 49 -2.67 9.20 -9.03
N CYS A 50 -3.56 8.44 -8.37
CA CYS A 50 -4.93 8.23 -8.82
C CYS A 50 -5.92 8.85 -7.84
N LEU A 51 -7.02 9.36 -8.38
CA LEU A 51 -8.25 9.59 -7.64
C LEU A 51 -8.97 8.25 -7.50
N GLU A 52 -9.14 7.80 -6.26
CA GLU A 52 -9.90 6.58 -5.98
C GLU A 52 -11.33 6.90 -5.62
N PHE A 53 -12.26 6.11 -6.15
CA PHE A 53 -13.66 6.16 -5.76
C PHE A 53 -13.98 4.97 -4.86
N ASN A 54 -14.25 5.22 -3.58
CA ASN A 54 -14.54 4.19 -2.60
C ASN A 54 -15.96 4.33 -2.04
N LEU A 55 -16.66 3.22 -1.85
CA LEU A 55 -17.88 3.19 -1.04
C LEU A 55 -17.55 3.36 0.45
N GLU A 56 -18.56 3.70 1.26
CA GLU A 56 -18.41 3.74 2.73
C GLU A 56 -17.94 2.40 3.32
N ASP A 57 -18.29 1.29 2.69
CA ASP A 57 -17.87 -0.07 3.10
C ASP A 57 -16.37 -0.35 2.84
N GLY A 58 -15.66 0.60 2.22
CA GLY A 58 -14.24 0.47 1.87
C GLY A 58 -13.97 -0.21 0.53
N THR A 59 -15.02 -0.60 -0.21
CA THR A 59 -14.90 -1.17 -1.56
C THR A 59 -14.48 -0.10 -2.56
N THR A 60 -13.39 -0.33 -3.29
CA THR A 60 -12.94 0.53 -4.39
C THR A 60 -13.72 0.24 -5.67
N VAL A 61 -14.44 1.24 -6.16
CA VAL A 61 -15.22 1.19 -7.41
C VAL A 61 -14.33 1.42 -8.62
N ASN A 62 -13.49 2.45 -8.56
CA ASN A 62 -12.69 2.85 -9.71
C ASN A 62 -11.44 3.63 -9.29
N LEU A 63 -10.44 3.62 -10.17
CA LEU A 63 -9.17 4.33 -10.05
C LEU A 63 -8.99 5.18 -11.31
N VAL A 64 -8.88 6.49 -11.16
CA VAL A 64 -8.66 7.41 -12.28
C VAL A 64 -7.34 8.15 -12.08
N PRO A 65 -6.36 8.04 -13.02
CA PRO A 65 -5.11 8.78 -12.92
C PRO A 65 -5.35 10.29 -12.86
N LEU A 66 -4.73 10.99 -11.91
CA LEU A 66 -4.86 12.43 -11.74
C LEU A 66 -4.38 13.21 -12.98
N GLU A 67 -3.44 12.66 -13.74
CA GLU A 67 -2.97 13.23 -15.01
C GLU A 67 -4.07 13.29 -16.10
N THR A 68 -5.05 12.38 -16.03
CA THR A 68 -6.19 12.35 -16.95
C THR A 68 -7.38 13.18 -16.45
N LEU A 69 -7.34 13.63 -15.20
CA LEU A 69 -8.43 14.34 -14.56
C LEU A 69 -8.30 15.85 -14.81
N HIS A 70 -9.24 16.42 -15.57
CA HIS A 70 -9.24 17.87 -15.84
C HIS A 70 -9.66 18.70 -14.62
N THR A 71 -10.62 18.20 -13.84
CA THR A 71 -11.16 18.87 -12.65
C THR A 71 -11.46 17.83 -11.58
N LEU A 72 -11.11 18.14 -10.34
CA LEU A 72 -11.49 17.31 -9.19
C LEU A 72 -13.01 17.47 -8.97
N PRO A 73 -13.78 16.38 -8.81
CA PRO A 73 -15.18 16.50 -8.46
C PRO A 73 -15.33 17.16 -7.09
N GLU A 74 -16.47 17.78 -6.81
CA GLU A 74 -16.77 18.37 -5.51
C GLU A 74 -17.76 17.50 -4.72
N PRO A 75 -17.79 17.61 -3.38
CA PRO A 75 -18.83 16.96 -2.57
C PRO A 75 -20.23 17.38 -3.03
N GLY A 76 -21.08 16.40 -3.35
CA GLY A 76 -22.42 16.59 -3.90
C GLY A 76 -22.53 16.31 -5.40
N ASP A 77 -21.40 16.30 -6.13
CA ASP A 77 -21.38 15.98 -7.56
C ASP A 77 -21.77 14.54 -7.82
N ILE A 78 -22.37 14.30 -8.99
CA ILE A 78 -22.70 12.96 -9.47
C ILE A 78 -21.67 12.58 -10.54
N VAL A 79 -20.92 11.51 -10.28
CA VAL A 79 -19.96 10.92 -11.20
C VAL A 79 -20.49 9.61 -11.75
N LEU A 80 -20.24 9.36 -13.03
CA LEU A 80 -20.59 8.12 -13.70
C LEU A 80 -19.34 7.23 -13.73
N LEU A 81 -19.37 6.15 -12.95
CA LEU A 81 -18.25 5.22 -12.84
C LEU A 81 -18.63 3.90 -13.51
N PRO A 82 -17.68 3.23 -14.19
CA PRO A 82 -17.91 1.88 -14.68
C PRO A 82 -18.27 0.97 -13.50
N GLY A 83 -19.34 0.20 -13.64
CA GLY A 83 -19.79 -0.74 -12.61
C GLY A 83 -19.10 -2.09 -12.73
N ASP A 84 -19.10 -2.84 -11.61
CA ASP A 84 -18.45 -4.15 -11.48
C ASP A 84 -18.92 -5.20 -12.51
N ALA A 85 -20.13 -5.06 -13.05
CA ALA A 85 -20.75 -6.06 -13.92
C ALA A 85 -20.36 -5.93 -15.41
N SER A 86 -19.99 -4.74 -15.87
CA SER A 86 -19.57 -4.52 -17.27
C SER A 86 -18.91 -3.15 -17.44
N PRO A 87 -17.80 -3.04 -18.20
CA PRO A 87 -17.18 -1.76 -18.53
C PRO A 87 -18.10 -0.82 -19.34
N THR A 88 -19.20 -1.34 -19.89
CA THR A 88 -20.22 -0.56 -20.61
C THR A 88 -21.39 -0.10 -19.75
N GLN A 89 -21.53 -0.62 -18.54
CA GLN A 89 -22.56 -0.17 -17.60
C GLN A 89 -21.94 0.85 -16.65
N HIS A 90 -22.36 2.10 -16.80
CA HIS A 90 -22.03 3.15 -15.86
C HIS A 90 -23.09 3.21 -14.77
N ALA A 91 -22.67 3.22 -13.51
CA ALA A 91 -23.51 3.52 -12.37
C ALA A 91 -23.26 4.95 -11.92
N ALA A 92 -24.32 5.62 -11.48
CA ALA A 92 -24.25 6.95 -10.92
C ALA A 92 -23.88 6.88 -9.45
N TYR A 93 -22.88 7.66 -9.07
CA TYR A 93 -22.36 7.75 -7.73
C TYR A 93 -22.31 9.22 -7.32
N ARG A 94 -22.78 9.54 -6.11
CA ARG A 94 -22.69 10.86 -5.53
C ARG A 94 -21.42 10.91 -4.69
N VAL A 95 -20.60 11.93 -4.90
CA VAL A 95 -19.44 12.18 -4.06
C VAL A 95 -19.92 12.72 -2.72
N SER A 96 -19.65 12.00 -1.64
CA SER A 96 -20.03 12.40 -0.29
C SER A 96 -18.96 13.30 0.33
N ARG A 97 -17.69 12.92 0.19
CA ARG A 97 -16.53 13.70 0.66
C ARG A 97 -15.27 13.32 -0.10
N ILE A 98 -14.27 14.20 -0.01
CA ILE A 98 -12.95 13.96 -0.58
C ILE A 98 -11.91 14.06 0.52
N GLU A 99 -11.08 13.03 0.59
CA GLU A 99 -10.03 12.88 1.56
C GLU A 99 -8.67 12.95 0.86
N HIS A 100 -7.79 13.79 1.39
CA HIS A 100 -6.42 13.96 0.91
C HIS A 100 -5.47 13.36 1.94
N ILE A 101 -4.79 12.28 1.56
CA ILE A 101 -3.85 11.59 2.45
C ILE A 101 -2.47 12.15 2.18
N TYR A 102 -1.85 12.72 3.22
CA TYR A 102 -0.51 13.27 3.15
C TYR A 102 0.48 12.35 3.87
N VAL A 103 1.66 12.15 3.27
CA VAL A 103 2.76 11.41 3.89
C VAL A 103 3.95 12.31 4.07
N ARG A 104 4.71 12.07 5.15
CA ARG A 104 5.94 12.78 5.42
C ARG A 104 6.97 12.50 4.32
N VAL A 105 7.69 13.54 3.91
CA VAL A 105 8.80 13.39 2.97
C VAL A 105 10.06 12.99 3.75
N GLU A 106 10.61 11.81 3.46
CA GLU A 106 11.80 11.24 4.13
C GLU A 106 13.09 11.42 3.30
N THR A 107 13.21 12.50 2.53
CA THR A 107 14.44 12.78 1.78
C THR A 107 15.45 13.52 2.64
N ARG A 108 16.75 13.35 2.34
CA ARG A 108 17.86 14.00 3.07
C ARG A 108 17.74 15.54 3.12
N TYR A 109 17.00 16.12 2.17
CA TYR A 109 16.77 17.57 2.06
C TYR A 109 15.34 17.99 2.44
N ALA A 110 14.53 17.09 3.01
CA ALA A 110 13.16 17.41 3.39
C ALA A 110 13.15 18.46 4.51
N GLN A 111 12.35 19.51 4.33
CA GLN A 111 12.12 20.50 5.38
C GLN A 111 11.33 19.88 6.54
N HIS A 112 11.54 20.41 7.74
CA HIS A 112 10.79 19.96 8.92
C HIS A 112 9.30 20.28 8.73
N GLY A 113 8.44 19.27 8.85
CA GLY A 113 7.00 19.39 8.59
C GLY A 113 6.60 19.28 7.11
N GLN A 114 7.55 19.02 6.19
CA GLN A 114 7.22 18.81 4.79
C GLN A 114 6.42 17.51 4.59
N ALA A 115 5.22 17.64 4.05
CA ALA A 115 4.37 16.53 3.65
C ALA A 115 4.10 16.61 2.15
N ARG A 116 4.05 15.44 1.50
CA ARG A 116 3.60 15.31 0.10
C ARG A 116 2.20 14.70 0.09
N LEU A 117 1.36 15.14 -0.84
CA LEU A 117 0.12 14.43 -1.13
C LEU A 117 0.50 13.02 -1.62
N ALA A 118 0.00 12.01 -0.92
CA ALA A 118 0.26 10.62 -1.23
C ALA A 118 -0.86 10.01 -2.05
N LYS A 119 -2.10 10.47 -1.82
CA LYS A 119 -3.30 9.86 -2.39
C LYS A 119 -4.51 10.78 -2.19
N THR A 120 -5.44 10.74 -3.14
CA THR A 120 -6.74 11.41 -3.03
C THR A 120 -7.86 10.38 -3.17
N VAL A 121 -8.80 10.40 -2.23
CA VAL A 121 -9.91 9.44 -2.16
C VAL A 121 -11.22 10.20 -2.18
N ALA A 122 -12.06 9.93 -3.17
CA ALA A 122 -13.45 10.32 -3.21
C ALA A 122 -14.30 9.21 -2.60
N HIS A 123 -14.94 9.52 -1.47
CA HIS A 123 -15.97 8.65 -0.90
C HIS A 123 -17.25 8.87 -1.67
N VAL A 124 -17.89 7.80 -2.12
CA VAL A 124 -19.05 7.83 -2.99
C VAL A 124 -20.18 6.94 -2.53
N ASP A 125 -21.40 7.43 -2.72
CA ASP A 125 -22.63 6.70 -2.46
C ASP A 125 -23.35 6.41 -3.78
N ARG A 126 -23.85 5.20 -3.94
CA ARG A 126 -24.58 4.83 -5.15
C ARG A 126 -25.90 5.60 -5.22
N VAL A 127 -26.10 6.34 -6.32
CA VAL A 127 -27.34 7.07 -6.59
C VAL A 127 -28.27 6.13 -7.36
N GLY A 128 -29.05 5.34 -6.62
CA GLY A 128 -30.06 4.46 -7.19
C GLY A 128 -29.83 2.99 -6.90
N GLY A 129 -30.65 2.49 -5.96
CA GLY A 129 -30.90 1.09 -5.65
C GLY A 129 -32.18 1.02 -4.84
N ALA A 130 -33.32 0.99 -5.55
CA ALA A 130 -34.53 0.35 -5.05
C ALA A 130 -34.47 -1.12 -5.46
#